data_AF-A0AAV8TIU1-F1
#
_entry.id   AF-A0AAV8TIU1-F1
#
_cell.length_a   1.000
_cell.length_b   1.000
_cell.length_c   1.000
_cell.angle_alpha   90.00
_cell.angle_beta   90.00
_cell.angle_gamma   90.00
#
_symmetry.space_group_name_H-M   'P 1'
#
loop_
_entity.id
_entity.type
_entity.pdbx_description
1 polymer ?
#
loop_
_entity_poly.entity_id
_entity_poly.type
_entity_poly.pdbx_seq_one_letter_code
_entity_poly.pdbx_strand_id
1 'polypeptide(L)'
;MEQLMGPRLYNCCNCRNDVSLHGDVISKAFQGRNGRAFLFSHAMNVALGPKEDRYLLTGLHTVADVYCADCREVLGWKYERVYEASQ
;
A
#
# COMPACT_ATOMS: atom_id res chain seq x y z
N MET A 1 5.04 -8.84 33.82
CA MET A 1 6.07 -8.22 32.97
C MET A 1 5.53 -8.26 31.54
N GLU A 2 4.60 -7.35 31.22
CA GLU A 2 4.12 -7.19 29.85
C GLU A 2 5.31 -6.64 29.07
N GLN A 3 5.93 -7.48 28.24
CA GLN A 3 6.93 -6.99 27.29
C GLN A 3 6.19 -5.98 26.42
N LEU A 4 6.48 -4.70 26.66
CA LEU A 4 6.05 -3.56 25.88
C LEU A 4 6.72 -3.64 24.50
N MET A 5 6.42 -4.71 23.75
CA MET A 5 6.75 -4.78 22.34
C MET A 5 5.88 -3.71 21.69
N GLY A 6 6.48 -2.57 21.41
CA GLY A 6 5.84 -1.51 20.65
C GLY A 6 5.18 -2.07 19.39
N PRO A 7 4.19 -1.37 18.84
CA PRO A 7 3.47 -1.84 17.66
C PRO A 7 4.48 -2.20 16.56
N ARG A 8 4.35 -3.41 15.99
CA ARG A 8 5.16 -3.80 14.83
C ARG A 8 4.80 -2.88 13.68
N LEU A 9 5.79 -2.17 13.15
CA LEU A 9 5.65 -1.22 12.06
C LEU A 9 6.27 -1.78 10.77
N TYR A 10 5.74 -1.32 9.65
CA TYR A 10 6.32 -1.50 8.33
C TYR A 10 6.94 -0.17 7.92
N ASN A 11 8.18 -0.23 7.43
CA ASN A 11 9.00 0.94 7.14
C ASN A 11 9.36 0.98 5.66
N CYS A 12 9.58 2.19 5.15
CA CYS A 12 10.20 2.39 3.85
C CYS A 12 11.58 1.70 3.82
N CYS A 13 11.84 0.90 2.80
CA CYS A 13 13.11 0.18 2.66
C CYS A 13 14.34 1.11 2.48
N ASN A 14 14.13 2.34 1.99
CA ASN A 14 15.19 3.29 1.71
C ASN A 14 15.51 4.19 2.93
N CYS A 15 14.52 4.94 3.43
CA CYS A 15 14.75 5.91 4.52
C CYS A 15 14.27 5.45 5.91
N ARG A 16 13.67 4.25 6.02
CA ARG A 16 13.07 3.70 7.25
C ARG A 16 11.91 4.49 7.85
N ASN A 17 11.34 5.46 7.15
CA ASN A 17 10.12 6.13 7.58
C ASN A 17 8.99 5.12 7.80
N ASP A 18 8.19 5.30 8.84
CA ASP A 18 7.07 4.43 9.18
C ASP A 18 5.95 4.59 8.14
N VAL A 19 5.51 3.49 7.54
CA VAL A 19 4.54 3.47 6.44
C VAL A 19 3.20 2.88 6.87
N SER A 20 3.20 1.89 7.76
CA SER A 20 1.97 1.24 8.23
C SER A 20 2.19 0.47 9.52
N LEU A 21 1.12 0.26 10.29
CA LEU A 21 1.13 -0.66 11.41
C LEU A 21 0.88 -2.10 10.92
N HIS A 22 1.35 -3.07 11.70
CA HIS A 22 1.05 -4.49 11.46
C HIS A 22 -0.42 -4.83 11.66
N GLY A 23 -1.12 -4.09 12.54
CA GLY A 23 -2.55 -4.25 12.78
C GLY A 23 -3.41 -3.85 11.57
N ASP A 24 -2.87 -3.00 10.69
CA ASP A 24 -3.55 -2.53 9.47
C ASP A 24 -3.33 -3.46 8.27
N VAL A 25 -2.62 -4.58 8.45
CA VAL A 25 -2.47 -5.57 7.38
C VAL A 25 -3.79 -6.31 7.15
N ILE A 26 -4.42 -6.07 6.02
CA ILE A 26 -5.60 -6.81 5.56
C ILE A 26 -5.19 -8.19 5.05
N SER A 27 -4.14 -8.26 4.22
CA SER A 27 -3.70 -9.53 3.63
C SER A 27 -2.20 -9.56 3.36
N LYS A 28 -1.55 -10.66 3.77
CA LYS A 28 -0.14 -10.99 3.50
C LYS A 28 0.03 -11.90 2.27
N ALA A 29 -1.07 -12.43 1.77
CA ALA A 29 -1.12 -13.33 0.63
C ALA A 29 -1.53 -12.61 -0.67
N PHE A 30 -1.48 -11.27 -0.67
CA PHE A 30 -1.82 -10.49 -1.85
C PHE A 30 -0.71 -10.65 -2.91
N GLN A 31 -1.12 -10.72 -4.18
CA GLN A 31 -0.20 -10.77 -5.31
C GLN A 31 -0.26 -9.43 -6.05
N GLY A 32 0.83 -8.68 -5.98
CA GLY A 32 1.06 -7.54 -6.83
C GLY A 32 1.68 -7.94 -8.17
N ARG A 33 1.91 -6.95 -9.02
CA ARG A 33 2.51 -7.15 -10.36
C ARG A 33 3.87 -7.85 -10.33
N ASN A 34 4.67 -7.60 -9.30
CA ASN A 34 6.04 -8.14 -9.17
C ASN A 34 6.13 -9.33 -8.20
N GLY A 35 4.99 -9.93 -7.82
CA GLY A 35 4.95 -11.07 -6.91
C GLY A 35 4.22 -10.77 -5.60
N ARG A 36 4.68 -11.36 -4.49
CA ARG A 36 4.02 -11.24 -3.19
C ARG A 36 4.05 -9.79 -2.71
N ALA A 37 2.88 -9.27 -2.33
CA ALA A 37 2.69 -7.95 -1.78
C ALA A 37 1.82 -8.01 -0.52
N PHE A 38 1.83 -6.94 0.25
CA PHE A 38 1.01 -6.78 1.44
C PHE A 38 -0.09 -5.77 1.13
N LEU A 39 -1.32 -6.12 1.48
CA LEU A 39 -2.46 -5.22 1.40
C LEU A 39 -2.71 -4.62 2.79
N PHE A 40 -2.73 -3.30 2.87
CA PHE A 40 -2.97 -2.55 4.10
C PHE A 40 -4.28 -1.77 4.02
N SER A 41 -5.00 -1.65 5.13
CA SER A 41 -6.19 -0.80 5.26
C SER A 41 -5.82 0.68 5.39
N HIS A 42 -4.73 0.95 6.08
CA HIS A 42 -4.24 2.29 6.36
C HIS A 42 -2.75 2.37 6.06
N ALA A 43 -2.32 3.47 5.47
CA ALA A 43 -0.90 3.80 5.28
C ALA A 43 -0.68 5.26 5.68
N MET A 44 0.45 5.51 6.36
CA MET A 44 0.86 6.80 6.88
C MET A 44 2.20 7.20 6.28
N ASN A 45 2.53 8.49 6.31
CA ASN A 45 3.77 9.04 5.74
C ASN A 45 4.05 8.59 4.30
N VAL A 46 2.97 8.48 3.51
CA VAL A 46 3.02 8.20 2.08
C VAL A 46 2.46 9.36 1.28
N ALA A 47 2.99 9.56 0.09
CA ALA A 47 2.48 10.47 -0.92
C ALA A 47 1.84 9.67 -2.05
N LEU A 48 0.69 10.13 -2.54
CA LEU A 48 0.05 9.55 -3.72
C LEU A 48 0.55 10.27 -4.97
N GLY A 49 0.90 9.48 -5.99
CA GLY A 49 1.22 9.99 -7.31
C GLY A 49 -0.02 10.43 -8.10
N PRO A 50 0.19 10.81 -9.36
CA PRO A 50 -0.92 11.07 -10.27
C PRO A 50 -1.80 9.81 -10.41
N LYS A 51 -3.10 10.05 -10.57
CA LYS A 51 -4.06 9.00 -10.87
C LYS A 51 -3.85 8.55 -12.32
N GLU A 52 -3.63 7.26 -12.51
CA GLU A 52 -3.45 6.63 -13.80
C GLU A 52 -4.49 5.54 -14.00
N ASP A 53 -5.15 5.56 -15.16
CA ASP A 53 -6.06 4.49 -15.53
C ASP A 53 -5.24 3.33 -16.10
N ARG A 54 -5.22 2.20 -15.39
CA ARG A 54 -4.55 0.97 -15.79
C ARG A 54 -5.57 -0.13 -16.06
N TYR A 55 -5.40 -0.83 -17.18
CA TYR A 55 -6.15 -2.04 -17.47
C TYR A 55 -5.58 -3.19 -16.64
N LEU A 56 -6.39 -3.70 -15.72
CA LEU A 56 -6.10 -4.89 -14.91
C LEU A 56 -6.98 -6.05 -15.39
N LEU A 57 -6.73 -7.26 -14.88
CA LEU A 57 -7.52 -8.46 -15.21
C LEU A 57 -9.04 -8.27 -15.02
N THR A 58 -9.44 -7.44 -14.06
CA THR A 58 -10.84 -7.14 -13.71
C THR A 58 -11.44 -5.96 -14.49
N GLY A 59 -10.69 -5.30 -15.38
CA GLY A 59 -11.14 -4.15 -16.17
C GLY A 59 -10.31 -2.89 -15.95
N LEU A 60 -10.85 -1.74 -16.36
CA LEU A 60 -10.19 -0.43 -16.22
C LEU A 60 -10.27 0.05 -14.76
N HIS A 61 -9.12 0.27 -14.14
CA HIS A 61 -9.02 0.75 -12.76
C HIS A 61 -8.17 2.00 -12.71
N THR A 62 -8.67 3.03 -12.01
CA THR A 62 -7.86 4.19 -11.67
C THR A 62 -7.00 3.84 -10.46
N VAL A 63 -5.69 3.72 -10.68
CA VAL A 63 -4.71 3.47 -9.64
C VAL A 63 -3.84 4.71 -9.43
N ALA A 64 -3.26 4.85 -8.25
CA ALA A 64 -2.25 5.86 -7.97
C ALA A 64 -1.05 5.16 -7.34
N ASP A 65 0.15 5.40 -7.88
CA ASP A 65 1.36 4.88 -7.25
C ASP A 65 1.55 5.54 -5.87
N VAL A 66 2.03 4.76 -4.90
CA VAL A 66 2.24 5.17 -3.52
C VAL A 66 3.73 5.31 -3.30
N TYR A 67 4.13 6.49 -2.85
CA TYR A 67 5.52 6.87 -2.63
C TYR A 67 5.76 7.12 -1.15
N CYS A 68 6.98 6.92 -0.66
CA CYS A 68 7.36 7.43 0.65
C CYS A 68 7.29 8.96 0.66
N ALA A 69 6.70 9.55 1.69
CA ALA A 69 6.61 11.02 1.79
C ALA A 69 7.99 11.70 1.89
N ASP A 70 8.98 11.02 2.47
CA ASP A 70 10.30 11.61 2.73
C ASP A 70 11.27 11.44 1.55
N CYS A 71 11.49 10.21 1.11
CA CYS A 71 12.49 9.89 0.09
C CYS A 71 11.91 9.67 -1.30
N ARG A 72 10.58 9.73 -1.46
CA ARG A 72 9.87 9.50 -2.73
C ARG A 72 10.10 8.12 -3.35
N GLU A 73 10.60 7.15 -2.57
CA GLU A 73 10.73 5.76 -3.02
C GLU A 73 9.36 5.17 -3.34
N VAL A 74 9.26 4.38 -4.41
CA VAL A 74 7.99 3.71 -4.77
C VAL A 74 7.76 2.55 -3.81
N LEU A 75 6.70 2.67 -3.00
CA LEU A 75 6.33 1.66 -1.99
C LEU A 75 5.26 0.69 -2.52
N GLY A 76 4.44 1.14 -3.46
CA GLY A 76 3.34 0.34 -4.00
C GLY A 76 2.38 1.19 -4.82
N TRP A 77 1.10 0.82 -4.79
CA TRP A 77 0.04 1.54 -5.49
C TRP A 77 -1.29 1.31 -4.76
N LYS A 78 -2.21 2.26 -4.92
CA LYS A 78 -3.54 2.26 -4.32
C LYS A 78 -4.59 2.24 -5.43
N TYR A 79 -5.65 1.46 -5.25
CA TYR A 79 -6.89 1.60 -6.02
C TYR A 79 -7.62 2.87 -5.57
N GLU A 80 -7.75 3.88 -6.44
CA GLU A 80 -8.52 5.09 -6.15
C GLU A 80 -10.00 4.92 -6.47
N ARG A 81 -10.30 4.20 -7.55
CA ARG A 81 -11.64 3.77 -7.90
C ARG A 81 -11.62 2.32 -8.36
N VAL A 82 -12.39 1.49 -7.68
CA VAL A 82 -12.89 0.26 -8.27
C VAL A 82 -14.16 0.67 -8.99
N TYR A 83 -14.17 0.64 -10.32
CA TYR A 83 -15.43 0.63 -11.05
C TYR A 83 -16.02 -0.75 -10.78
N GLU A 84 -16.72 -0.92 -9.66
CA GLU A 84 -17.61 -2.05 -9.49
C GLU A 84 -18.60 -1.96 -10.67
N ALA A 85 -18.49 -2.88 -11.62
CA ALA A 85 -19.67 -3.32 -12.33
C ALA A 85 -20.58 -3.88 -11.24
N SER A 86 -21.44 -3.02 -10.71
CA SER A 86 -22.59 -3.38 -9.90
C SER A 86 -23.18 -4.66 -10.48
N GLN A 87 -23.04 -5.76 -9.74
CA GLN A 87 -23.94 -6.90 -9.89
C GLN A 87 -25.36 -6.48 -9.48
#